data_AF-C1MPB6-F1
#
_entry.id   AF-C1MPB6-F1
#
_cell.length_a   1.000
_cell.length_b   1.000
_cell.length_c   1.000
_cell.angle_alpha   90.00
_cell.angle_beta   90.00
_cell.angle_gamma   90.00
#
_symmetry.space_group_name_H-M   'P 1'
#
loop_
_entity.id
_entity.type
_entity.pdbx_description
1 polymer ?
#
loop_
_entity_poly.entity_id
_entity_poly.type
_entity_poly.pdbx_seq_one_letter_code
_entity_poly.pdbx_strand_id
1 'polypeptide(L)'
;MKTMTSKSKGGNDEPEKPKAPSAPKPYESTSAVMQSLTICGSYKEKTGEKLLDGEILVQEAAERLWNAPFVCASHDASDVFNYGNKAALELWGLSWDDFVGMPSTKSASDEDAIQSERRELLDKAAASGVIKDYSGVRQASDGRRFRVTGATVWTITDREGNKTGQAVRFDTFAWLGENGEETEMTVADGGELVEKSSGAGDGDATADAAPSASDIAAAAEAVEEAAAKVRNLKEGDGLTNADPEVQAAVSELLAKKSALAELEERAAV
;
A
#
# COMPACT_ATOMS: atom_id res chain seq x y z
N MET A 1 1.82 -46.94 -66.00
CA MET A 1 1.73 -45.48 -65.81
C MET A 1 0.38 -45.11 -65.21
N LYS A 2 0.33 -44.66 -63.96
CA LYS A 2 -0.84 -44.01 -63.34
C LYS A 2 -0.39 -42.62 -62.91
N THR A 3 -1.08 -41.60 -63.41
CA THR A 3 -0.84 -40.18 -63.18
C THR A 3 -1.31 -39.77 -61.78
N MET A 4 -0.42 -39.13 -61.01
CA MET A 4 -0.73 -38.51 -59.71
C MET A 4 -1.30 -37.11 -59.91
N THR A 5 -2.43 -36.83 -59.27
CA THR A 5 -3.01 -35.50 -59.13
C THR A 5 -2.47 -34.86 -57.84
N SER A 6 -1.72 -33.76 -57.94
CA SER A 6 -1.37 -32.93 -56.78
C SER A 6 -2.43 -31.84 -56.61
N LYS A 7 -2.98 -31.72 -55.39
CA LYS A 7 -3.80 -30.60 -54.93
C LYS A 7 -2.91 -29.70 -54.09
N SER A 8 -2.65 -28.47 -54.53
CA SER A 8 -2.11 -27.43 -53.66
C SER A 8 -3.23 -26.91 -52.76
N LYS A 9 -2.99 -26.90 -51.44
CA LYS A 9 -3.77 -26.13 -50.47
C LYS A 9 -3.01 -24.83 -50.26
N GLY A 10 -3.52 -23.73 -50.81
CA GLY A 10 -3.10 -22.39 -50.39
C GLY A 10 -3.65 -22.13 -49.00
N GLY A 11 -2.76 -21.97 -48.02
CA GLY A 11 -3.08 -21.42 -46.71
C GLY A 11 -3.40 -19.93 -46.90
N ASN A 12 -4.60 -19.54 -46.50
CA ASN A 12 -5.03 -18.15 -46.47
C ASN A 12 -4.61 -17.59 -45.10
N ASP A 13 -3.35 -17.17 -44.97
CA ASP A 13 -2.91 -16.34 -43.85
C ASP A 13 -3.40 -14.91 -44.12
N GLU A 14 -4.62 -14.61 -43.66
CA GLU A 14 -5.04 -13.22 -43.52
C GLU A 14 -4.19 -12.58 -42.41
N PRO A 15 -3.57 -11.40 -42.66
CA PRO A 15 -2.85 -10.70 -41.62
C PRO A 15 -3.82 -10.27 -40.52
N GLU A 16 -3.51 -10.66 -39.28
CA GLU A 16 -4.25 -10.28 -38.09
C GLU A 16 -4.38 -8.75 -38.05
N LYS A 17 -5.62 -8.24 -38.13
CA LYS A 17 -5.88 -6.79 -38.08
C LYS A 17 -5.28 -6.21 -36.80
N PRO A 18 -4.55 -5.09 -36.86
CA PRO A 18 -4.06 -4.43 -35.66
C PRO A 18 -5.23 -4.14 -34.72
N LYS A 19 -5.14 -4.64 -33.48
CA LYS A 19 -6.07 -4.29 -32.39
C LYS A 19 -6.16 -2.77 -32.35
N ALA A 20 -7.38 -2.24 -32.44
CA ALA A 20 -7.63 -0.82 -32.25
C ALA A 20 -7.00 -0.40 -30.90
N PRO A 21 -6.36 0.79 -30.81
CA PRO A 21 -5.81 1.25 -29.55
C PRO A 21 -6.92 1.26 -28.51
N SER A 22 -6.68 0.62 -27.35
CA SER A 22 -7.62 0.71 -26.24
C SER A 22 -7.73 2.18 -25.82
N ALA A 23 -8.87 2.57 -25.25
CA ALA A 23 -8.97 3.88 -24.60
C ALA A 23 -7.79 4.06 -23.61
N PRO A 24 -7.23 5.28 -23.52
CA PRO A 24 -6.13 5.55 -22.61
C PRO A 24 -6.57 5.22 -21.19
N LYS A 25 -5.70 4.59 -20.41
CA LYS A 25 -6.01 4.23 -19.03
C LYS A 25 -6.10 5.53 -18.19
N PRO A 26 -6.91 5.56 -17.11
CA PRO A 26 -7.14 6.79 -16.35
C PRO A 26 -5.85 7.49 -15.84
N TYR A 27 -4.85 6.69 -15.46
CA TYR A 27 -3.55 7.18 -14.98
C TYR A 27 -2.60 7.70 -16.06
N GLU A 28 -2.90 7.51 -17.35
CA GLU A 28 -2.06 7.94 -18.47
C GLU A 28 -2.33 9.40 -18.87
N SER A 29 -3.38 10.02 -18.34
CA SER A 29 -3.64 11.44 -18.57
C SER A 29 -2.53 12.31 -17.98
N THR A 30 -2.19 13.42 -18.64
CA THR A 30 -1.14 14.33 -18.17
C THR A 30 -1.37 14.80 -16.73
N SER A 31 -2.61 15.11 -16.37
CA SER A 31 -2.97 15.50 -14.99
C SER A 31 -2.71 14.37 -13.99
N ALA A 32 -3.12 13.14 -14.29
CA ALA A 32 -2.88 12.00 -13.40
C ALA A 32 -1.39 11.66 -13.28
N VAL A 33 -0.61 11.74 -14.37
CA VAL A 33 0.84 11.54 -14.34
C VAL A 33 1.50 12.60 -13.45
N MET A 34 1.19 13.88 -13.66
CA MET A 34 1.75 14.97 -12.86
C MET A 34 1.34 14.85 -11.39
N GLN A 35 0.09 14.48 -11.12
CA GLN A 35 -0.39 14.29 -9.76
C GLN A 35 0.30 13.08 -9.09
N SER A 36 0.53 11.98 -9.82
CA SER A 36 1.28 10.83 -9.29
C SER A 36 2.70 11.20 -8.87
N LEU A 37 3.39 12.02 -9.68
CA LEU A 37 4.72 12.54 -9.34
C LEU A 37 4.68 13.47 -8.12
N THR A 38 3.67 14.35 -8.04
CA THR A 38 3.45 15.24 -6.89
C THR A 38 3.18 14.46 -5.61
N ILE A 39 2.33 13.43 -5.65
CA ILE A 39 2.03 12.54 -4.53
C ILE A 39 3.32 11.86 -4.04
N CYS A 40 4.09 11.24 -4.94
CA CYS A 40 5.33 10.55 -4.58
C CYS A 40 6.39 11.52 -4.02
N GLY A 41 6.56 12.69 -4.64
CA GLY A 41 7.53 13.69 -4.21
C GLY A 41 7.19 14.30 -2.85
N SER A 42 5.92 14.68 -2.65
CA SER A 42 5.44 15.23 -1.37
C SER A 42 5.50 14.20 -0.24
N TYR A 43 5.21 12.92 -0.52
CA TYR A 43 5.35 11.87 0.48
C TYR A 43 6.80 11.79 0.99
N LYS A 44 7.78 11.78 0.09
CA LYS A 44 9.20 11.77 0.45
C LYS A 44 9.62 13.02 1.20
N GLU A 45 9.10 14.18 0.83
CA GLU A 45 9.36 15.43 1.55
C GLU A 45 8.85 15.39 2.99
N LYS A 46 7.63 14.87 3.22
CA LYS A 46 7.01 14.89 4.56
C LYS A 46 7.44 13.73 5.46
N THR A 47 7.78 12.58 4.89
CA THR A 47 8.12 11.37 5.67
C THR A 47 9.60 11.01 5.64
N GLY A 48 10.37 11.50 4.66
CA GLY A 48 11.73 11.04 4.38
C GLY A 48 11.81 9.70 3.63
N GLU A 49 10.69 9.01 3.44
CA GLU A 49 10.60 7.67 2.85
C GLU A 49 10.13 7.74 1.38
N LYS A 50 10.43 6.71 0.58
CA LYS A 50 9.84 6.61 -0.76
C LYS A 50 8.45 5.98 -0.66
N LEU A 51 7.46 6.55 -1.33
CA LEU A 51 6.11 5.99 -1.39
C LEU A 51 6.05 4.66 -2.16
N LEU A 52 6.93 4.51 -3.15
CA LEU A 52 7.01 3.34 -4.03
C LEU A 52 8.39 2.71 -3.92
N ASP A 53 8.40 1.37 -3.85
CA ASP A 53 9.63 0.60 -3.70
C ASP A 53 10.43 0.47 -5.00
N GLY A 54 11.75 0.44 -4.83
CA GLY A 54 12.73 0.25 -5.90
C GLY A 54 13.22 1.55 -6.54
N GLU A 55 14.00 1.38 -7.62
CA GLU A 55 14.34 2.46 -8.53
C GLU A 55 13.27 2.52 -9.62
N ILE A 56 12.54 3.63 -9.66
CA ILE A 56 11.42 3.82 -10.58
C ILE A 56 11.77 4.97 -11.51
N LEU A 57 11.67 4.73 -12.81
CA LEU A 57 11.82 5.78 -13.80
C LEU A 57 10.60 6.70 -13.76
N VAL A 58 10.81 7.99 -14.00
CA VAL A 58 9.73 9.00 -13.93
C VAL A 58 8.54 8.62 -14.80
N GLN A 59 8.78 8.06 -15.98
CA GLN A 59 7.73 7.62 -16.90
C GLN A 59 6.90 6.41 -16.41
N GLU A 60 7.43 5.63 -15.46
CA GLU A 60 6.75 4.46 -14.88
C GLU A 60 6.01 4.79 -13.58
N ALA A 61 6.32 5.92 -12.94
CA ALA A 61 5.80 6.27 -11.63
C ALA A 61 4.27 6.29 -11.57
N ALA A 62 3.60 6.79 -12.62
CA ALA A 62 2.14 6.84 -12.67
C ALA A 62 1.52 5.43 -12.72
N GLU A 63 2.06 4.53 -13.54
CA GLU A 63 1.60 3.15 -13.63
C GLU A 63 1.91 2.35 -12.36
N ARG A 64 3.07 2.61 -11.75
CA ARG A 64 3.45 1.97 -10.47
C ARG A 64 2.57 2.42 -9.32
N LEU A 65 2.24 3.71 -9.21
CA LEU A 65 1.31 4.21 -8.20
C LEU A 65 -0.11 3.68 -8.44
N TRP A 66 -0.53 3.60 -9.70
CA TRP A 66 -1.84 3.06 -10.07
C TRP A 66 -2.06 1.63 -9.59
N ASN A 67 -1.02 0.78 -9.72
CA ASN A 67 -1.05 -0.65 -9.37
C ASN A 67 -0.38 -0.97 -8.02
N ALA A 68 -0.12 0.04 -7.18
CA ALA A 68 0.62 -0.15 -5.95
C ALA A 68 -0.14 -1.08 -4.97
N PRO A 69 0.58 -1.84 -4.11
CA PRO A 69 -0.02 -2.76 -3.13
C PRO A 69 -0.56 -2.00 -1.90
N PHE A 70 -1.30 -0.92 -2.15
CA PHE A 70 -1.94 -0.10 -1.15
C PHE A 70 -3.00 0.79 -1.81
N VAL A 71 -3.96 1.24 -1.01
CA VAL A 71 -4.90 2.30 -1.39
C VAL A 71 -4.18 3.64 -1.37
N CYS A 72 -4.33 4.43 -2.44
CA CYS A 72 -3.83 5.79 -2.52
C CYS A 72 -4.87 6.72 -3.14
N ALA A 73 -5.12 7.87 -2.51
CA ALA A 73 -5.97 8.93 -3.04
C ALA A 73 -5.43 10.30 -2.65
N SER A 74 -5.76 11.34 -3.43
CA SER A 74 -5.47 12.72 -3.08
C SER A 74 -6.57 13.69 -3.48
N HIS A 75 -6.62 14.82 -2.79
CA HIS A 75 -7.50 15.93 -3.11
C HIS A 75 -6.73 17.24 -3.20
N ASP A 76 -7.33 18.23 -3.85
CA ASP A 76 -6.79 19.59 -3.93
C ASP A 76 -7.08 20.41 -2.66
N ALA A 77 -6.69 21.70 -2.68
CA ALA A 77 -6.88 22.62 -1.56
C ALA A 77 -8.36 22.93 -1.25
N SER A 78 -9.28 22.61 -2.16
CA SER A 78 -10.73 22.73 -1.98
C SER A 78 -11.37 21.42 -1.53
N ASP A 79 -10.55 20.45 -1.10
CA ASP A 79 -10.96 19.12 -0.68
C ASP A 79 -11.70 18.34 -1.78
N VAL A 80 -11.39 18.58 -3.06
CA VAL A 80 -11.95 17.82 -4.19
C VAL A 80 -10.94 16.77 -4.65
N PHE A 81 -11.36 15.50 -4.71
CA PHE A 81 -10.49 14.42 -5.16
C PHE A 81 -9.98 14.69 -6.58
N ASN A 82 -8.66 14.59 -6.74
CA ASN A 82 -7.97 14.80 -8.01
C ASN A 82 -7.19 13.55 -8.46
N TYR A 83 -7.16 12.51 -7.64
CA TYR A 83 -6.54 11.22 -7.93
C TYR A 83 -7.06 10.12 -7.00
N GLY A 84 -7.25 8.91 -7.54
CA GLY A 84 -7.40 7.66 -6.79
C GLY A 84 -6.79 6.51 -7.59
N ASN A 85 -5.99 5.65 -6.97
CA ASN A 85 -5.42 4.50 -7.65
C ASN A 85 -6.45 3.36 -7.82
N LYS A 86 -6.06 2.26 -8.49
CA LYS A 86 -6.96 1.12 -8.75
C LYS A 86 -7.64 0.61 -7.47
N ALA A 87 -6.86 0.42 -6.41
CA ALA A 87 -7.37 -0.07 -5.12
C ALA A 87 -8.34 0.92 -4.46
N ALA A 88 -8.11 2.24 -4.56
CA ALA A 88 -9.07 3.24 -4.09
C ALA A 88 -10.39 3.16 -4.86
N LEU A 89 -10.34 3.13 -6.19
CA LEU A 89 -11.56 3.07 -7.00
C LEU A 89 -12.37 1.81 -6.71
N GLU A 90 -11.71 0.67 -6.54
CA GLU A 90 -12.34 -0.60 -6.18
C GLU A 90 -12.95 -0.54 -4.77
N LEU A 91 -12.21 -0.03 -3.78
CA LEU A 91 -12.66 0.06 -2.38
C LEU A 91 -13.89 0.95 -2.23
N TRP A 92 -13.90 2.11 -2.89
CA TRP A 92 -15.05 3.02 -2.86
C TRP A 92 -16.17 2.61 -3.83
N GLY A 93 -15.93 1.65 -4.72
CA GLY A 93 -16.92 1.22 -5.73
C GLY A 93 -17.27 2.33 -6.71
N LEU A 94 -16.28 3.11 -7.15
CA LEU A 94 -16.47 4.27 -8.02
C LEU A 94 -15.60 4.15 -9.28
N SER A 95 -16.11 4.66 -10.40
CA SER A 95 -15.28 4.86 -11.59
C SER A 95 -14.31 6.03 -11.36
N TRP A 96 -13.28 6.15 -12.21
CA TRP A 96 -12.39 7.33 -12.16
C TRP A 96 -13.16 8.64 -12.32
N ASP A 97 -14.12 8.68 -13.26
CA ASP A 97 -14.89 9.89 -13.56
C ASP A 97 -15.88 10.27 -12.44
N ASP A 98 -16.34 9.28 -11.65
CA ASP A 98 -17.17 9.55 -10.48
C ASP A 98 -16.34 9.92 -9.24
N PHE A 99 -15.10 9.42 -9.15
CA PHE A 99 -14.21 9.68 -8.02
C PHE A 99 -13.49 11.02 -8.15
N VAL A 100 -12.89 11.30 -9.31
CA VAL A 100 -12.17 12.55 -9.56
C VAL A 100 -13.17 13.68 -9.82
N GLY A 101 -13.09 14.75 -9.03
CA GLY A 101 -14.10 15.81 -8.99
C GLY A 101 -15.12 15.65 -7.85
N MET A 102 -15.09 14.54 -7.12
CA MET A 102 -15.93 14.34 -5.94
C MET A 102 -15.36 15.10 -4.73
N PRO A 103 -16.19 15.86 -3.98
CA PRO A 103 -15.79 16.42 -2.69
C PRO A 103 -15.42 15.31 -1.70
N SER A 104 -14.34 15.49 -0.94
CA SER A 104 -13.86 14.49 0.01
C SER A 104 -14.85 14.15 1.12
N THR A 105 -15.77 15.07 1.43
CA THR A 105 -16.88 14.82 2.37
C THR A 105 -17.73 13.62 1.98
N LYS A 106 -17.88 13.34 0.67
CA LYS A 106 -18.68 12.21 0.16
C LYS A 106 -17.99 10.85 0.25
N SER A 107 -16.71 10.80 0.62
CA SER A 107 -15.99 9.54 0.89
C SER A 107 -16.23 8.98 2.29
N ALA A 108 -17.01 9.70 3.10
CA ALA A 108 -17.41 9.36 4.45
C ALA A 108 -18.93 9.41 4.56
N SER A 109 -19.49 8.66 5.51
CA SER A 109 -20.91 8.71 5.82
C SER A 109 -21.33 10.12 6.28
N ASP A 110 -22.58 10.51 6.06
CA ASP A 110 -23.12 11.82 6.45
C ASP A 110 -23.34 11.96 7.98
N GLU A 111 -22.97 10.96 8.77
CA GLU A 111 -23.02 11.03 10.23
C GLU A 111 -22.06 12.12 10.75
N ASP A 112 -22.59 13.03 11.58
CA ASP A 112 -21.85 14.19 12.11
C ASP A 112 -20.53 13.81 12.79
N ALA A 113 -20.53 12.70 13.54
CA ALA A 113 -19.33 12.21 14.23
C ALA A 113 -18.21 11.84 13.24
N ILE A 114 -18.54 11.11 12.17
CA ILE A 114 -17.58 10.68 11.14
C ILE A 114 -17.08 11.89 10.35
N GLN A 115 -17.95 12.83 10.01
CA GLN A 115 -17.54 14.06 9.32
C GLN A 115 -16.65 14.95 10.18
N SER A 116 -16.90 15.00 11.49
CA SER A 116 -16.07 15.74 12.46
C SER A 116 -14.71 15.09 12.61
N GLU A 117 -14.65 13.77 12.77
CA GLU A 117 -13.40 13.00 12.82
C GLU A 117 -12.56 13.19 11.55
N ARG A 118 -13.19 13.14 10.37
CA ARG A 118 -12.53 13.43 9.08
C ARG A 118 -11.94 14.84 9.09
N ARG A 119 -12.69 15.85 9.52
CA ARG A 119 -12.20 17.24 9.56
C ARG A 119 -11.01 17.38 10.51
N GLU A 120 -11.11 16.84 11.72
CA GLU A 120 -10.02 16.86 12.69
C GLU A 120 -8.75 16.20 12.15
N LEU A 121 -8.87 15.06 11.46
CA LEU A 121 -7.76 14.40 10.79
C LEU A 121 -7.08 15.33 9.78
N LEU A 122 -7.87 15.91 8.86
CA LEU A 122 -7.35 16.77 7.80
C LEU A 122 -6.69 18.03 8.37
N ASP A 123 -7.29 18.64 9.40
CA ASP A 123 -6.75 19.81 10.08
C ASP A 123 -5.44 19.49 10.82
N LYS A 124 -5.38 18.36 11.54
CA LYS A 124 -4.15 17.92 12.19
C LYS A 124 -3.04 17.64 11.16
N ALA A 125 -3.36 17.02 10.02
CA ALA A 125 -2.38 16.74 8.97
C ALA A 125 -1.93 18.03 8.26
N ALA A 126 -2.81 19.03 8.15
CA ALA A 126 -2.45 20.35 7.64
C ALA A 126 -1.50 21.09 8.59
N ALA A 127 -1.70 20.95 9.92
CA ALA A 127 -0.87 21.60 10.93
C ALA A 127 0.50 20.94 11.11
N SER A 128 0.55 19.60 11.09
CA SER A 128 1.78 18.81 11.32
C SER A 128 2.55 18.48 10.04
N GLY A 129 1.90 18.60 8.87
CA GLY A 129 2.44 18.19 7.57
C GLY A 129 2.22 16.70 7.26
N VAL A 130 2.23 15.82 8.27
CA VAL A 130 1.97 14.38 8.13
C VAL A 130 1.43 13.79 9.42
N ILE A 131 0.50 12.84 9.27
CA ILE A 131 0.01 11.96 10.33
C ILE A 131 0.24 10.53 9.87
N LYS A 132 0.74 9.70 10.77
CA LYS A 132 0.84 8.25 10.62
C LYS A 132 -0.19 7.57 11.54
N ASP A 133 -0.45 6.29 11.29
CA ASP A 133 -1.26 5.41 12.13
C ASP A 133 -2.71 5.88 12.38
N TYR A 134 -3.28 6.63 11.43
CA TYR A 134 -4.69 7.02 11.51
C TYR A 134 -5.61 5.83 11.22
N SER A 135 -6.66 5.69 12.02
CA SER A 135 -7.73 4.73 11.78
C SER A 135 -9.08 5.41 11.90
N GLY A 136 -10.04 5.03 11.05
CA GLY A 136 -11.37 5.64 11.05
C GLY A 136 -12.34 4.97 10.09
N VAL A 137 -13.63 5.19 10.32
CA VAL A 137 -14.69 4.55 9.52
C VAL A 137 -15.02 5.39 8.29
N ARG A 138 -15.19 4.72 7.15
CA ARG A 138 -15.60 5.27 5.86
C ARG A 138 -16.73 4.45 5.25
N GLN A 139 -17.31 4.95 4.17
CA GLN A 139 -18.44 4.32 3.50
C GLN A 139 -18.18 4.28 1.98
N ALA A 140 -18.37 3.12 1.37
CA ALA A 140 -18.33 2.92 -0.07
C ALA A 140 -19.63 3.40 -0.72
N SER A 141 -19.62 3.55 -2.05
CA SER A 141 -20.78 4.06 -2.83
C SER A 141 -22.03 3.20 -2.70
N ASP A 142 -21.86 1.89 -2.46
CA ASP A 142 -22.94 0.92 -2.24
C ASP A 142 -23.47 0.88 -0.80
N GLY A 143 -22.94 1.74 0.08
CA GLY A 143 -23.36 1.87 1.46
C GLY A 143 -22.60 0.99 2.44
N ARG A 144 -21.76 0.05 1.98
CA ARG A 144 -20.92 -0.77 2.87
C ARG A 144 -19.94 0.11 3.64
N ARG A 145 -19.76 -0.20 4.92
CA ARG A 145 -18.84 0.52 5.80
C ARG A 145 -17.53 -0.25 5.92
N PHE A 146 -16.43 0.49 5.99
CA PHE A 146 -15.13 -0.10 6.26
C PHE A 146 -14.34 0.77 7.24
N ARG A 147 -13.53 0.14 8.08
CA ARG A 147 -12.56 0.83 8.92
C ARG A 147 -11.21 0.81 8.23
N VAL A 148 -10.67 1.99 7.98
CA VAL A 148 -9.27 2.18 7.57
C VAL A 148 -8.39 1.98 8.79
N THR A 149 -7.25 1.31 8.62
CA THR A 149 -6.26 1.07 9.68
C THR A 149 -4.87 1.52 9.21
N GLY A 150 -4.08 2.12 10.10
CA GLY A 150 -2.67 2.42 9.84
C GLY A 150 -2.43 3.44 8.72
N ALA A 151 -3.40 4.32 8.44
CA ALA A 151 -3.28 5.25 7.33
C ALA A 151 -2.26 6.35 7.61
N THR A 152 -1.47 6.65 6.58
CA THR A 152 -0.64 7.85 6.52
C THR A 152 -1.35 8.92 5.70
N VAL A 153 -1.56 10.09 6.29
CA VAL A 153 -2.14 11.27 5.64
C VAL A 153 -1.11 12.38 5.64
N TRP A 154 -0.79 12.95 4.49
CA TRP A 154 0.21 14.02 4.39
C TRP A 154 -0.26 15.17 3.52
N THR A 155 0.34 16.32 3.78
CA THR A 155 0.06 17.56 3.06
C THR A 155 0.93 17.68 1.82
N ILE A 156 0.29 18.03 0.70
CA ILE A 156 0.95 18.40 -0.54
C ILE A 156 1.12 19.92 -0.51
N THR A 157 2.36 20.39 -0.73
CA THR A 157 2.70 21.81 -0.73
C THR A 157 3.26 22.25 -2.08
N ASP A 158 3.04 23.51 -2.45
CA ASP A 158 3.76 24.13 -3.57
C ASP A 158 5.22 24.46 -3.20
N ARG A 159 5.94 25.11 -4.12
CA ARG A 159 7.34 25.51 -3.93
C ARG A 159 7.54 26.58 -2.86
N GLU A 160 6.49 27.31 -2.51
CA GLU A 160 6.51 28.36 -1.48
C GLU A 160 6.10 27.79 -0.11
N GLY A 161 5.73 26.51 -0.05
CA GLY A 161 5.30 25.83 1.16
C GLY A 161 3.81 25.95 1.45
N ASN A 162 3.01 26.54 0.53
CA ASN A 162 1.58 26.66 0.73
C ASN A 162 0.90 25.30 0.48
N LYS A 163 -0.10 24.95 1.32
CA LYS A 163 -0.92 23.74 1.13
C LYS A 163 -1.69 23.83 -0.19
N THR A 164 -1.47 22.86 -1.07
CA THR A 164 -2.19 22.70 -2.34
C THR A 164 -3.10 21.48 -2.36
N GLY A 165 -3.01 20.61 -1.35
CA GLY A 165 -3.83 19.42 -1.22
C GLY A 165 -3.36 18.50 -0.10
N GLN A 166 -3.98 17.33 0.01
CA GLN A 166 -3.52 16.25 0.88
C GLN A 166 -3.69 14.91 0.16
N ALA A 167 -2.91 13.93 0.59
CA ALA A 167 -2.98 12.56 0.11
C ALA A 167 -3.01 11.57 1.27
N VAL A 168 -3.51 10.38 0.98
CA VAL A 168 -3.65 9.28 1.93
C VAL A 168 -3.12 7.97 1.32
N ARG A 169 -2.48 7.16 2.15
CA ARG A 169 -1.95 5.81 1.88
C ARG A 169 -2.36 4.89 3.01
N PHE A 170 -2.88 3.70 2.69
CA PHE A 170 -3.05 2.59 3.62
C PHE A 170 -3.12 1.27 2.86
N ASP A 171 -2.72 0.17 3.48
CA ASP A 171 -2.69 -1.17 2.87
C ASP A 171 -3.63 -2.17 3.56
N THR A 172 -4.25 -1.78 4.67
CA THR A 172 -5.19 -2.62 5.42
C THR A 172 -6.45 -1.87 5.79
N PHE A 173 -7.58 -2.58 5.72
CA PHE A 173 -8.88 -2.10 6.16
C PHE A 173 -9.76 -3.29 6.53
N ALA A 174 -10.84 -3.06 7.25
CA ALA A 174 -11.82 -4.10 7.58
C ALA A 174 -13.21 -3.72 7.10
N TRP A 175 -13.88 -4.60 6.35
CA TRP A 175 -15.32 -4.45 6.11
C TRP A 175 -16.09 -4.66 7.41
N LEU A 176 -17.05 -3.77 7.69
CA LEU A 176 -17.87 -3.82 8.90
C LEU A 176 -19.22 -4.43 8.57
N GLY A 177 -19.47 -5.64 9.08
CA GLY A 177 -20.74 -6.34 8.94
C GLY A 177 -21.81 -5.82 9.92
N GLU A 178 -23.08 -6.12 9.62
CA GLU A 178 -24.23 -5.66 10.43
C GLU A 178 -24.23 -6.23 11.85
N ASN A 179 -23.60 -7.40 12.07
CA ASN A 179 -23.52 -8.08 13.36
C ASN A 179 -22.23 -7.75 14.15
N GLY A 180 -21.44 -6.78 13.70
CA GLY A 180 -20.13 -6.47 14.28
C GLY A 180 -19.02 -7.43 13.86
N GLU A 181 -19.27 -8.27 12.85
CA GLU A 181 -18.23 -9.05 12.18
C GLU A 181 -17.32 -8.12 11.39
N GLU A 182 -16.01 -8.37 11.46
CA GLU A 182 -15.01 -7.62 10.70
C GLU A 182 -14.27 -8.57 9.78
N THR A 183 -14.20 -8.23 8.50
CA THR A 183 -13.41 -8.97 7.51
C THR A 183 -12.18 -8.14 7.15
N GLU A 184 -11.02 -8.54 7.67
CA GLU A 184 -9.75 -7.88 7.34
C GLU A 184 -9.38 -8.10 5.87
N MET A 185 -9.06 -7.00 5.22
CA MET A 185 -8.66 -6.93 3.83
C MET A 185 -7.28 -6.28 3.73
N THR A 186 -6.53 -6.65 2.70
CA THR A 186 -5.30 -5.97 2.31
C THR A 186 -5.24 -5.76 0.80
N VAL A 187 -4.25 -4.99 0.34
CA VAL A 187 -4.04 -4.73 -1.09
C VAL A 187 -2.83 -5.52 -1.56
N ALA A 188 -3.05 -6.48 -2.44
CA ALA A 188 -1.98 -7.26 -3.06
C ALA A 188 -1.27 -6.50 -4.18
N ASP A 189 -0.16 -7.05 -4.66
CA ASP A 189 0.53 -6.57 -5.85
C ASP A 189 -0.45 -6.46 -7.03
N GLY A 190 -0.35 -5.36 -7.79
CA GLY A 190 -1.32 -5.07 -8.85
C GLY A 190 -2.55 -4.31 -8.37
N GLY A 191 -2.60 -3.89 -7.10
CA GLY A 191 -3.66 -3.06 -6.54
C GLY A 191 -4.98 -3.79 -6.35
N GLU A 192 -4.93 -5.10 -6.08
CA GLU A 192 -6.12 -5.96 -5.92
C GLU A 192 -6.50 -6.10 -4.44
N LEU A 193 -7.79 -5.96 -4.12
CA LEU A 193 -8.28 -6.14 -2.75
C LEU A 193 -8.44 -7.63 -2.46
N VAL A 194 -7.76 -8.12 -1.43
CA VAL A 194 -7.78 -9.53 -1.03
C VAL A 194 -8.10 -9.65 0.45
N GLU A 195 -8.85 -10.69 0.82
CA GLU A 195 -9.03 -11.04 2.23
C GLU A 195 -7.67 -11.41 2.82
N LYS A 196 -7.36 -10.82 3.96
CA LYS A 196 -6.17 -11.19 4.71
C LYS A 196 -6.45 -12.56 5.32
N SER A 197 -5.92 -13.62 4.70
CA SER A 197 -6.13 -14.98 5.20
C SER A 197 -5.72 -15.02 6.66
N SER A 198 -6.57 -15.58 7.51
CA SER A 198 -6.32 -15.83 8.93
C SER A 198 -5.22 -16.89 9.11
N GLY A 199 -4.00 -16.57 8.69
CA GLY A 199 -2.80 -17.23 9.13
C GLY A 199 -2.53 -16.76 10.55
N ALA A 200 -2.85 -17.62 11.52
CA ALA A 200 -2.44 -17.56 12.92
C ALA A 200 -2.34 -16.14 13.50
N GLY A 201 -3.40 -15.73 14.20
CA GLY A 201 -3.28 -14.61 15.13
C GLY A 201 -2.10 -14.87 16.06
N ASP A 202 -1.12 -13.99 15.99
CA ASP A 202 -0.47 -13.49 17.19
C ASP A 202 -0.55 -11.97 17.07
N GLY A 203 -1.23 -11.39 18.06
CA GLY A 203 -1.55 -9.98 18.05
C GLY A 203 -0.29 -9.16 18.26
N ASP A 204 -0.14 -8.11 17.46
CA ASP A 204 0.55 -6.93 17.94
C ASP A 204 -0.13 -5.69 17.38
N ALA A 205 -0.90 -5.08 18.27
CA ALA A 205 -1.44 -3.74 18.10
C ALA A 205 -1.31 -3.03 19.44
N THR A 206 -0.14 -2.45 19.72
CA THR A 206 -0.02 -1.16 20.40
C THR A 206 1.35 -0.53 20.12
N ALA A 207 1.45 0.28 19.06
CA ALA A 207 2.67 1.04 18.75
C ALA A 207 2.90 2.27 19.68
N ASP A 208 2.05 2.50 20.69
CA ASP A 208 2.20 3.63 21.63
C ASP A 208 2.12 3.23 23.11
N ALA A 209 2.30 1.94 23.42
CA ALA A 209 2.64 1.49 24.77
C ALA A 209 4.15 1.24 24.86
N ALA A 210 4.77 1.52 26.01
CA ALA A 210 6.13 1.05 26.28
C ALA A 210 6.17 -0.46 26.01
N PRO A 211 7.19 -0.98 25.29
CA PRO A 211 7.23 -2.37 24.89
C PRO A 211 7.05 -3.27 26.11
N SER A 212 6.06 -4.18 26.04
CA SER A 212 5.73 -5.01 27.17
C SER A 212 6.85 -6.04 27.39
N ALA A 213 6.96 -6.56 28.62
CA ALA A 213 7.90 -7.65 28.89
C ALA A 213 7.64 -8.90 28.02
N SER A 214 6.42 -9.05 27.49
CA SER A 214 6.05 -10.12 26.55
C SER A 214 6.66 -9.88 25.16
N ASP A 215 6.69 -8.64 24.68
CA ASP A 215 7.21 -8.29 23.35
C ASP A 215 8.74 -8.43 23.31
N ILE A 216 9.41 -8.03 24.39
CA ILE A 216 10.85 -8.23 24.57
C ILE A 216 11.18 -9.73 24.65
N ALA A 217 10.36 -10.50 25.37
CA ALA A 217 10.54 -11.95 25.46
C ALA A 217 10.37 -12.64 24.09
N ALA A 218 9.35 -12.25 23.32
CA ALA A 218 9.12 -12.78 21.97
C ALA A 218 10.26 -12.41 21.00
N ALA A 219 10.76 -11.17 21.06
CA ALA A 219 11.89 -10.73 20.26
C ALA A 219 13.20 -11.46 20.66
N ALA A 220 13.41 -11.71 21.95
CA ALA A 220 14.55 -12.49 22.45
C ALA A 220 14.49 -13.96 22.00
N GLU A 221 13.30 -14.57 22.00
CA GLU A 221 13.08 -15.92 21.48
C GLU A 221 13.38 -15.99 19.97
N ALA A 222 12.90 -15.02 19.18
CA ALA A 222 13.19 -14.94 17.75
C ALA A 222 14.68 -14.76 17.43
N VAL A 223 15.44 -14.05 18.28
CA VAL A 223 16.90 -13.95 18.19
C VAL A 223 17.57 -15.30 18.47
N GLU A 224 17.10 -16.04 19.48
CA GLU A 224 17.65 -17.35 19.82
C GLU A 224 17.35 -18.39 18.72
N GLU A 225 16.16 -18.38 18.13
CA GLU A 225 15.82 -19.21 16.97
C GLU A 225 16.72 -18.91 15.76
N ALA A 226 16.94 -17.63 15.45
CA ALA A 226 17.83 -17.23 14.37
C ALA A 226 19.30 -17.61 14.66
N ALA A 227 19.74 -17.53 15.92
CA ALA A 227 21.05 -17.98 16.32
C ALA A 227 21.20 -19.50 16.20
N ALA A 228 20.16 -20.27 16.57
CA ALA A 228 20.11 -21.71 16.39
C ALA A 228 20.17 -22.10 14.91
N LYS A 229 19.47 -21.39 14.02
CA LYS A 229 19.54 -21.58 12.57
C LYS A 229 20.97 -21.38 12.03
N VAL A 230 21.66 -20.33 12.45
CA VAL A 230 23.08 -20.10 12.07
C VAL A 230 23.99 -21.21 12.59
N ARG A 231 23.77 -21.71 13.82
CA ARG A 231 24.54 -22.85 14.36
C ARG A 231 24.27 -24.14 13.60
N ASN A 232 23.01 -24.45 13.29
CA ASN A 232 22.64 -25.64 12.53
C ASN A 232 23.25 -25.66 11.12
N LEU A 233 23.26 -24.53 10.42
CA LEU A 233 23.91 -24.42 9.11
C LEU A 233 25.43 -24.70 9.19
N LYS A 234 26.08 -24.28 10.27
CA LYS A 234 27.54 -24.44 10.44
C LYS A 234 27.93 -25.81 10.97
N GLU A 235 27.20 -26.32 11.95
CA GLU A 235 27.53 -27.55 12.68
C GLU A 235 26.82 -28.78 12.09
N GLY A 236 25.61 -28.61 11.58
CA GLY A 236 24.82 -29.67 10.95
C GLY A 236 25.17 -29.86 9.48
N ASP A 237 25.16 -28.76 8.72
CA ASP A 237 25.38 -28.79 7.27
C ASP A 237 26.86 -28.55 6.87
N GLY A 238 27.72 -28.23 7.85
CA GLY A 238 29.15 -28.02 7.64
C GLY A 238 29.49 -26.75 6.85
N LEU A 239 28.55 -25.82 6.73
CA LEU A 239 28.72 -24.58 5.98
C LEU A 239 29.60 -23.59 6.73
N THR A 240 30.24 -22.71 5.97
CA THR A 240 31.18 -21.70 6.45
C THR A 240 30.60 -20.29 6.33
N ASN A 241 31.28 -19.30 6.90
CA ASN A 241 30.86 -17.89 6.76
C ASN A 241 30.92 -17.35 5.32
N ALA A 242 31.54 -18.08 4.39
CA ALA A 242 31.59 -17.71 2.98
C ALA A 242 30.34 -18.15 2.21
N ASP A 243 29.54 -19.05 2.78
CA ASP A 243 28.38 -19.62 2.11
C ASP A 243 27.18 -18.64 2.15
N PRO A 244 26.50 -18.40 1.01
CA PRO A 244 25.40 -17.44 0.92
C PRO A 244 24.27 -17.71 1.92
N GLU A 245 24.02 -18.98 2.23
CA GLU A 245 22.99 -19.40 3.20
C GLU A 245 23.34 -18.98 4.63
N VAL A 246 24.62 -19.11 5.00
CA VAL A 246 25.13 -18.64 6.29
C VAL A 246 25.13 -17.12 6.33
N GLN A 247 25.47 -16.43 5.24
CA GLN A 247 25.42 -14.97 5.16
C GLN A 247 23.99 -14.43 5.29
N ALA A 248 23.02 -15.05 4.62
CA ALA A 248 21.61 -14.70 4.73
C ALA A 248 21.09 -14.92 6.16
N ALA A 249 21.39 -16.07 6.77
CA ALA A 249 20.98 -16.36 8.14
C ALA A 249 21.65 -15.43 9.17
N VAL A 250 22.91 -15.04 8.96
CA VAL A 250 23.60 -14.06 9.81
C VAL A 250 22.99 -12.66 9.64
N SER A 251 22.64 -12.26 8.42
CA SER A 251 21.96 -10.98 8.17
C SER A 251 20.59 -10.93 8.86
N GLU A 252 19.83 -12.02 8.80
CA GLU A 252 18.54 -12.19 9.50
C GLU A 252 18.72 -12.10 11.02
N LEU A 253 19.73 -12.77 11.58
CA LEU A 253 20.08 -12.70 13.00
C LEU A 253 20.46 -11.28 13.44
N LEU A 254 21.23 -10.55 12.63
CA LEU A 254 21.64 -9.18 12.95
C LEU A 254 20.43 -8.22 12.94
N ALA A 255 19.52 -8.35 11.97
CA ALA A 255 18.30 -7.55 11.93
C ALA A 255 17.43 -7.79 13.18
N LYS A 256 17.25 -9.05 13.58
CA LYS A 256 16.49 -9.41 14.79
C LYS A 256 17.14 -8.91 16.07
N LYS A 257 18.48 -8.94 16.16
CA LYS A 257 19.23 -8.35 17.29
C LYS A 257 19.08 -6.84 17.37
N SER A 258 19.06 -6.15 16.24
CA SER A 258 18.82 -4.69 16.19
C SER A 258 17.41 -4.36 16.70
N ALA A 259 16.40 -5.10 16.24
CA ALA A 259 15.02 -4.91 16.68
C ALA A 259 14.82 -5.17 18.19
N LEU A 260 15.45 -6.22 18.74
CA LEU A 260 15.43 -6.47 20.19
C LEU A 260 16.08 -5.32 20.97
N ALA A 261 17.23 -4.81 20.51
CA ALA A 261 17.91 -3.71 21.17
C ALA A 261 17.07 -2.42 21.18
N GLU A 262 16.35 -2.13 20.09
CA GLU A 262 15.43 -0.99 20.00
C GLU A 262 14.23 -1.14 20.95
N LEU A 263 13.71 -2.37 21.11
CA LEU A 263 12.64 -2.66 22.08
C LEU A 263 13.14 -2.51 23.53
N GLU A 264 14.34 -3.00 23.84
CA GLU A 264 14.95 -2.86 25.17
C GLU A 264 15.26 -1.39 25.50
N GLU A 265 15.73 -0.59 24.54
CA GLU A 265 15.98 0.84 24.71
C GLU A 265 14.68 1.62 24.96
N ARG A 266 13.61 1.29 24.23
CA ARG A 266 12.29 1.89 24.43
C ARG A 266 11.63 1.52 25.76
N ALA A 267 11.94 0.36 26.34
CA ALA A 267 11.47 -0.02 27.68
C ALA A 267 12.21 0.68 28.83
N ALA A 268 13.38 1.28 28.56
CA ALA A 268 14.21 1.93 29.57
C ALA A 268 13.88 3.42 29.80
N VAL A 269 12.96 4.00 29.01
CA VAL A 269 12.52 5.42 29.05
C VAL A 269 11.19 5.54 29.78
#